data_AF-A0A662MFR6-F1
#
_entry.id   AF-A0A662MFR6-F1
#
_cell.length_a   1.000
_cell.length_b   1.000
_cell.length_c   1.000
_cell.angle_alpha   90.00
_cell.angle_beta   90.00
_cell.angle_gamma   90.00
#
_symmetry.space_group_name_H-M   'P 1'
#
loop_
_entity.id
_entity.type
_entity.pdbx_description
1 polymer ?
#
loop_
_entity_poly.entity_id
_entity_poly.type
_entity_poly.pdbx_seq_one_letter_code
_entity_poly.pdbx_strand_id
1 'polypeptide(L)'
;MVAISFSDYTLAKKILEGTKYQTIRPISQHRINTLLNHQNLTLWYKQRTPGRILLGTARLSSMFLLHWRIPLEIVDERNLHEALAVTRPLYPALPRLGIRDIYISRDPPVHDQTVSAGTSEVKRWREFKDVLFLWPISIDQAQAIARADGFAGVLELVKWFCEHYSRPPRTYLVIRWEKFVPTDYTTEKGPGAPDIFQGGGVRP
;
A
#
# COMPACT_ATOMS: atom_id res chain seq x y z
N MET A 1 4.23 -13.08 9.26
CA MET A 1 4.24 -12.95 7.78
C MET A 1 2.94 -12.25 7.38
N VAL A 2 2.98 -11.30 6.44
CA VAL A 2 1.81 -10.46 6.11
C VAL A 2 1.28 -10.79 4.73
N ALA A 3 -0.01 -11.14 4.63
CA ALA A 3 -0.62 -11.45 3.35
C ALA A 3 -1.20 -10.20 2.67
N ILE A 4 -0.82 -10.00 1.40
CA ILE A 4 -1.40 -8.99 0.51
C ILE A 4 -2.14 -9.72 -0.59
N SER A 5 -3.47 -9.56 -0.65
CA SER A 5 -4.31 -10.24 -1.64
C SER A 5 -4.82 -9.28 -2.71
N PHE A 6 -4.79 -9.74 -3.97
CA PHE A 6 -5.33 -9.04 -5.13
C PHE A 6 -6.49 -9.85 -5.73
N SER A 7 -7.56 -9.18 -6.14
CA SER A 7 -8.71 -9.81 -6.81
C SER A 7 -8.64 -9.69 -8.33
N ASP A 8 -7.90 -8.69 -8.83
CA ASP A 8 -7.71 -8.42 -10.25
C ASP A 8 -6.56 -9.25 -10.81
N TYR A 9 -6.86 -9.95 -11.90
CA TYR A 9 -5.95 -10.77 -12.66
C TYR A 9 -4.81 -9.95 -13.30
N THR A 10 -5.11 -8.75 -13.80
CA THR A 10 -4.13 -7.86 -14.41
C THR A 10 -3.06 -7.44 -13.41
N LEU A 11 -3.46 -7.20 -12.16
CA LEU A 11 -2.53 -6.88 -11.08
C LEU A 11 -1.65 -8.08 -10.71
N ALA A 12 -2.22 -9.30 -10.67
CA ALA A 12 -1.44 -10.51 -10.42
C ALA A 12 -0.37 -10.72 -11.50
N LYS A 13 -0.72 -10.54 -12.78
CA LYS A 13 0.23 -10.60 -13.90
C LYS A 13 1.36 -9.59 -13.75
N LYS A 14 1.04 -8.32 -13.48
CA LYS A 14 2.05 -7.26 -13.28
C LYS A 14 2.99 -7.55 -12.10
N ILE A 15 2.52 -8.23 -11.05
CA ILE A 15 3.38 -8.65 -9.93
C ILE A 15 4.38 -9.71 -10.39
N LEU A 16 3.91 -10.73 -11.10
CA LEU A 16 4.76 -11.82 -11.62
C LEU A 16 5.81 -11.31 -12.61
N GLU A 17 5.45 -10.31 -13.42
CA GLU A 17 6.37 -9.63 -14.36
C GLU A 17 7.31 -8.63 -13.66
N GLY A 18 7.15 -8.40 -12.35
CA GLY A 18 7.96 -7.43 -11.60
C GLY A 18 7.64 -5.96 -11.87
N THR A 19 6.59 -5.66 -12.65
CA THR A 19 6.19 -4.29 -12.99
C THR A 19 5.27 -3.65 -11.95
N LYS A 20 4.74 -4.43 -11.01
CA LYS A 20 3.97 -3.97 -9.85
C LYS A 20 4.67 -4.35 -8.54
N TYR A 21 5.07 -3.33 -7.78
CA TYR A 21 5.83 -3.48 -6.52
C TYR A 21 5.20 -2.73 -5.33
N GLN A 22 3.97 -2.25 -5.49
CA GLN A 22 3.23 -1.62 -4.39
C GLN A 22 1.72 -1.94 -4.42
N THR A 23 1.08 -1.66 -3.29
CA THR A 23 -0.38 -1.66 -3.12
C THR A 23 -0.83 -0.46 -2.29
N ILE A 24 -1.96 0.15 -2.65
CA ILE A 24 -2.63 1.17 -1.83
C ILE A 24 -3.83 0.55 -1.12
N ARG A 25 -3.98 0.79 0.18
CA ARG A 25 -5.04 0.20 1.02
C ARG A 25 -5.65 1.23 1.97
N PRO A 26 -6.94 1.10 2.34
CA PRO A 26 -7.49 1.88 3.45
C PRO A 26 -6.64 1.72 4.71
N ILE A 27 -6.45 2.81 5.45
CA ILE A 27 -5.66 2.80 6.67
C ILE A 27 -6.24 1.82 7.70
N SER A 28 -5.36 1.07 8.36
CA SER A 28 -5.74 0.13 9.42
C SER A 28 -4.61 0.06 10.43
N GLN A 29 -4.91 0.38 11.69
CA GLN A 29 -3.95 0.28 12.80
C GLN A 29 -3.33 -1.12 12.88
N HIS A 30 -4.17 -2.15 12.85
CA HIS A 30 -3.72 -3.54 12.87
C HIS A 30 -2.73 -3.83 11.73
N ARG A 31 -3.01 -3.35 10.51
CA ARG A 31 -2.13 -3.58 9.36
C ARG A 31 -0.77 -2.87 9.52
N ILE A 32 -0.76 -1.63 9.98
CA ILE A 32 0.48 -0.87 10.19
C ILE A 32 1.35 -1.55 11.24
N ASN A 33 0.78 -1.88 12.40
CA ASN A 33 1.53 -2.54 13.47
C ASN A 33 2.02 -3.93 13.04
N THR A 34 1.20 -4.67 12.29
CA THR A 34 1.61 -5.97 11.74
C THR A 34 2.79 -5.83 10.78
N LEU A 35 2.84 -4.79 9.94
CA LEU A 35 3.97 -4.52 9.03
C LEU A 35 5.22 -3.99 9.75
N LEU A 36 5.05 -3.20 10.80
CA LEU A 36 6.15 -2.75 11.67
C LEU A 36 6.85 -3.94 12.34
N ASN A 37 6.10 -4.98 12.70
CA ASN A 37 6.63 -6.18 13.36
C ASN A 37 7.01 -7.32 12.40
N HIS A 38 6.40 -7.39 11.21
CA HIS A 38 6.65 -8.45 10.23
C HIS A 38 6.87 -7.89 8.82
N GLN A 39 8.13 -7.92 8.36
CA GLN A 39 8.51 -7.34 7.07
C GLN A 39 8.44 -8.33 5.90
N ASN A 40 8.28 -9.64 6.19
CA ASN A 40 8.11 -10.66 5.15
C ASN A 40 6.65 -10.71 4.70
N LEU A 41 6.44 -10.49 3.41
CA LEU A 41 5.14 -10.45 2.75
C LEU A 41 4.91 -11.72 1.93
N THR A 42 3.67 -12.16 1.89
CA THR A 42 3.18 -13.12 0.89
C THR A 42 2.16 -12.44 0.00
N LEU A 43 2.34 -12.53 -1.32
CA LEU A 43 1.43 -11.95 -2.29
C LEU A 43 0.51 -13.03 -2.81
N TRP A 44 -0.80 -12.79 -2.81
CA TRP A 44 -1.82 -13.78 -3.17
C TRP A 44 -2.77 -13.23 -4.23
N TYR A 45 -3.19 -14.08 -5.16
CA TYR A 45 -4.39 -13.86 -5.95
C TYR A 45 -5.57 -14.53 -5.24
N LYS A 46 -6.63 -13.76 -4.98
CA LYS A 46 -7.89 -14.18 -4.35
C LYS A 46 -7.73 -15.09 -3.11
N GLN A 47 -6.90 -14.69 -2.15
CA GLN A 47 -6.49 -15.48 -0.97
C GLN A 47 -7.63 -16.20 -0.22
N ARG A 48 -8.83 -15.58 -0.14
CA ARG A 48 -9.98 -16.08 0.61
C ARG A 48 -11.00 -16.85 -0.23
N THR A 49 -10.62 -17.28 -1.43
CA THR A 49 -11.50 -18.01 -2.35
C THR A 49 -10.90 -19.39 -2.68
N PRO A 50 -11.71 -20.34 -3.18
CA PRO A 50 -11.21 -21.63 -3.66
C PRO A 50 -10.15 -21.50 -4.76
N GLY A 51 -10.25 -20.48 -5.61
CA GLY A 51 -9.27 -20.16 -6.65
C GLY A 51 -8.07 -19.35 -6.16
N ARG A 52 -7.69 -19.48 -4.88
CA ARG A 52 -6.54 -18.77 -4.32
C ARG A 52 -5.23 -19.28 -4.89
N ILE A 53 -4.30 -18.38 -5.17
CA ILE A 53 -2.97 -18.71 -5.70
C ILE A 53 -1.93 -17.88 -4.95
N LEU A 54 -0.90 -18.53 -4.40
CA LEU A 54 0.25 -17.82 -3.85
C LEU A 54 1.11 -17.35 -5.02
N LEU A 55 1.26 -16.03 -5.16
CA LEU A 55 2.06 -15.43 -6.22
C LEU A 55 3.56 -15.56 -5.93
N GLY A 56 3.92 -15.36 -4.67
CA GLY A 56 5.31 -15.33 -4.23
C GLY A 56 5.46 -14.65 -2.88
N THR A 57 6.71 -14.52 -2.48
CA THR A 57 7.10 -13.79 -1.27
C THR A 57 7.85 -12.51 -1.64
N ALA A 58 7.82 -11.53 -0.76
CA ALA A 58 8.57 -10.29 -0.93
C ALA A 58 8.95 -9.69 0.42
N ARG A 59 9.87 -8.73 0.43
CA ARG A 59 10.23 -7.98 1.65
C ARG A 59 9.67 -6.58 1.59
N LEU A 60 9.07 -6.12 2.69
CA LEU A 60 8.65 -4.73 2.87
C LEU A 60 9.85 -3.81 2.67
N SER A 61 9.77 -2.92 1.68
CA SER A 61 10.81 -1.93 1.40
C SER A 61 10.49 -0.60 2.06
N SER A 62 9.25 -0.14 1.92
CA SER A 62 8.75 1.08 2.56
C SER A 62 7.24 1.01 2.75
N MET A 63 6.75 1.80 3.71
CA MET A 63 5.33 2.12 3.80
C MET A 63 5.16 3.57 4.23
N PHE A 64 4.18 4.26 3.67
CA PHE A 64 3.86 5.66 3.98
C PHE A 64 2.36 5.89 3.83
N LEU A 65 1.86 6.97 4.41
CA LEU A 65 0.47 7.35 4.25
C LEU A 65 0.33 8.28 3.06
N LEU A 66 -0.74 8.08 2.30
CA LEU A 66 -1.21 8.97 1.24
C LEU A 66 -2.52 9.60 1.70
N HIS A 67 -2.61 10.92 1.66
CA HIS A 67 -3.75 11.68 2.15
C HIS A 67 -4.31 12.60 1.06
N TRP A 68 -5.62 12.53 0.86
CA TRP A 68 -6.39 13.43 0.01
C TRP A 68 -6.81 14.67 0.79
N ARG A 69 -6.23 15.81 0.42
CA ARG A 69 -6.50 17.12 1.04
C ARG A 69 -7.86 17.68 0.64
N ILE A 70 -8.33 17.30 -0.55
CA ILE A 70 -9.67 17.60 -1.06
C ILE A 70 -10.48 16.31 -1.18
N PRO A 71 -11.83 16.35 -1.08
CA PRO A 71 -12.68 15.19 -1.33
C PRO A 71 -12.39 14.58 -2.71
N LEU A 72 -12.31 13.24 -2.78
CA LEU A 72 -11.98 12.50 -4.00
C LEU A 72 -12.96 12.78 -5.14
N GLU A 73 -14.22 13.06 -4.80
CA GLU A 73 -15.33 13.30 -5.71
C GLU A 73 -15.18 14.60 -6.51
N ILE A 74 -14.35 15.52 -6.03
CA ILE A 74 -14.09 16.81 -6.69
C ILE A 74 -12.68 16.92 -7.26
N VAL A 75 -11.87 15.86 -7.18
CA VAL A 75 -10.52 15.84 -7.77
C VAL A 75 -10.64 15.81 -9.29
N ASP A 76 -10.01 16.79 -9.95
CA ASP A 76 -9.96 16.91 -11.41
C ASP A 76 -8.58 17.42 -11.86
N GLU A 77 -8.40 17.63 -13.17
CA GLU A 77 -7.14 18.12 -13.74
C GLU A 77 -6.70 19.48 -13.19
N ARG A 78 -7.64 20.31 -12.72
CA ARG A 78 -7.37 21.69 -12.28
C ARG A 78 -6.80 21.72 -10.88
N ASN A 79 -7.20 20.80 -10.02
CA ASN A 79 -6.82 20.76 -8.60
C ASN A 79 -5.94 19.55 -8.21
N LEU A 80 -5.60 18.69 -9.15
CA LEU A 80 -4.83 17.46 -8.93
C LEU A 80 -3.51 17.69 -8.18
N HIS A 81 -2.83 18.79 -8.48
CA HIS A 81 -1.52 19.13 -7.93
C HIS A 81 -1.57 19.50 -6.43
N GLU A 82 -2.73 19.91 -5.92
CA GLU A 82 -2.92 20.25 -4.50
C GLU A 82 -3.64 19.13 -3.73
N ALA A 83 -4.19 18.15 -4.45
CA ALA A 83 -5.08 17.14 -3.91
C ALA A 83 -4.37 16.16 -2.96
N LEU A 84 -3.05 15.96 -3.10
CA LEU A 84 -2.31 14.90 -2.44
C LEU A 84 -1.21 15.39 -1.51
N ALA A 85 -1.09 14.71 -0.38
CA ALA A 85 0.06 14.79 0.52
C ALA A 85 0.45 13.39 0.98
N VAL A 86 1.70 13.22 1.38
CA VAL A 86 2.22 11.95 1.90
C VAL A 86 3.01 12.15 3.18
N THR A 87 3.09 11.12 4.00
CA THR A 87 4.07 11.11 5.10
C THR A 87 5.45 10.74 4.59
N ARG A 88 6.48 10.99 5.42
CA ARG A 88 7.74 10.26 5.25
C ARG A 88 7.51 8.75 5.36
N PRO A 89 8.42 7.90 4.85
CA PRO A 89 8.32 6.46 5.04
C PRO A 89 8.27 6.09 6.52
N LEU A 90 7.13 5.56 6.98
CA LEU A 90 6.96 5.03 8.34
C LEU A 90 7.90 3.85 8.58
N TYR A 91 8.11 3.02 7.56
CA TYR A 91 9.17 2.02 7.54
C TYR A 91 10.25 2.46 6.55
N PRO A 92 11.55 2.46 6.93
CA PRO A 92 12.10 1.94 8.19
C PRO A 92 12.19 2.97 9.34
N ALA A 93 11.57 4.16 9.23
CA ALA A 93 11.78 5.24 10.22
C ALA A 93 11.32 4.87 11.64
N LEU A 94 10.07 4.42 11.83
CA LEU A 94 9.50 4.13 13.15
C LEU A 94 10.29 3.05 13.93
N PRO A 95 10.67 1.89 13.32
CA PRO A 95 11.51 0.92 14.02
C PRO A 95 12.86 1.48 14.48
N ARG A 96 13.47 2.41 13.73
CA ARG A 96 14.73 3.08 14.12
C ARG A 96 14.55 4.00 15.33
N LEU A 97 13.33 4.49 15.55
CA LEU A 97 12.95 5.25 16.74
C LEU A 97 12.60 4.35 17.94
N GLY A 98 12.69 3.03 17.80
CA GLY A 98 12.24 2.06 18.79
C GLY A 98 10.73 1.81 18.78
N ILE A 99 9.99 2.40 17.84
CA ILE A 99 8.54 2.33 17.79
C ILE A 99 8.10 1.11 17.00
N ARG A 100 7.38 0.20 17.67
CA ARG A 100 6.86 -1.04 17.08
C ARG A 100 5.36 -1.06 16.90
N ASP A 101 4.65 -0.26 17.69
CA ASP A 101 3.21 -0.14 17.66
C ASP A 101 2.77 1.32 17.69
N ILE A 102 1.75 1.63 16.90
CA ILE A 102 1.05 2.91 16.93
C ILE A 102 -0.44 2.72 17.17
N TYR A 103 -1.07 3.75 17.74
CA TYR A 103 -2.50 3.89 17.87
C TYR A 103 -2.96 5.06 17.02
N ILE A 104 -3.88 4.84 16.08
CA ILE A 104 -4.41 5.92 15.23
C ILE A 104 -5.73 6.38 15.85
N SER A 105 -5.79 7.65 16.26
CA SER A 105 -7.04 8.20 16.79
C SER A 105 -8.08 8.35 15.67
N ARG A 106 -9.35 8.14 16.01
CA ARG A 106 -10.49 8.44 15.14
C ARG A 106 -10.90 9.91 15.20
N ASP A 107 -10.32 10.68 16.11
CA ASP A 107 -10.59 12.11 16.21
C ASP A 107 -10.18 12.81 14.91
N PRO A 108 -10.94 13.84 14.48
CA PRO A 108 -10.54 14.64 13.34
C PRO A 108 -9.13 15.21 13.57
N PRO A 109 -8.30 15.32 12.51
CA PRO A 109 -6.95 15.87 12.65
C PRO A 109 -7.04 17.23 13.36
N VAL A 110 -6.36 17.34 14.49
CA VAL A 110 -6.31 18.57 15.27
C VAL A 110 -5.38 19.50 14.50
N HIS A 111 -5.96 20.46 13.78
CA HIS A 111 -5.31 21.62 13.17
C HIS A 111 -3.79 21.54 13.06
N ASP A 112 -3.29 20.77 12.10
CA ASP A 112 -1.94 20.82 11.54
C ASP A 112 -1.82 19.63 10.59
N GLN A 113 -0.99 19.76 9.56
CA GLN A 113 -0.77 18.79 8.49
C GLN A 113 -0.18 17.47 9.01
N THR A 114 -0.86 16.76 9.91
CA THR A 114 -0.36 15.59 10.63
C THR A 114 -1.49 14.58 10.81
N VAL A 115 -1.11 13.30 10.86
CA VAL A 115 -2.05 12.23 11.20
C VAL A 115 -2.03 12.01 12.71
N SER A 116 -3.20 12.09 13.35
CA SER A 116 -3.36 11.81 14.78
C SER A 116 -3.00 10.36 15.11
N ALA A 117 -1.81 10.15 15.67
CA ALA A 117 -1.41 8.86 16.22
C ALA A 117 -0.56 9.02 17.50
N GLY A 118 -0.46 7.95 18.27
CA GLY A 118 0.41 7.82 19.43
C GLY A 118 1.12 6.47 19.45
N THR A 119 2.06 6.28 20.38
CA THR A 119 2.68 4.96 20.65
C THR A 119 2.69 4.70 22.16
N SER A 120 2.80 3.44 22.56
CA SER A 120 2.92 3.03 23.96
C SER A 120 4.26 3.45 24.60
N GLU A 121 5.27 3.82 23.80
CA GLU A 121 6.67 3.98 24.25
C GLU A 121 7.31 5.33 23.85
N VAL A 122 6.62 6.47 24.02
CA VAL A 122 7.11 7.75 23.47
C VAL A 122 8.24 8.37 24.30
N LYS A 123 9.51 7.99 24.06
CA LYS A 123 10.68 8.77 24.54
C LYS A 123 11.10 9.89 23.59
N ARG A 124 10.56 9.96 22.36
CA ARG A 124 10.93 10.95 21.31
C ARG A 124 9.74 11.48 20.50
N TRP A 125 8.87 12.23 21.18
CA TRP A 125 7.61 12.74 20.59
C TRP A 125 7.78 13.59 19.33
N ARG A 126 8.81 14.45 19.27
CA ARG A 126 9.04 15.34 18.11
C ARG A 126 9.43 14.55 16.85
N GLU A 127 10.35 13.60 16.96
CA GLU A 127 10.77 12.73 15.84
C GLU A 127 9.59 11.88 15.33
N PHE A 128 8.79 11.35 16.25
CA PHE A 128 7.57 10.61 15.90
C PHE A 128 6.56 11.48 15.14
N LYS A 129 6.31 12.71 15.60
CA LYS A 129 5.41 13.66 14.92
C LYS A 129 5.92 14.03 13.52
N ASP A 130 7.22 14.27 13.37
CA ASP A 130 7.82 14.62 12.08
C ASP A 130 7.65 13.50 11.03
N VAL A 131 7.71 12.23 11.44
CA VAL A 131 7.45 11.09 10.56
C VAL A 131 5.99 11.07 10.07
N LEU A 132 5.05 11.52 10.89
CA LEU A 132 3.60 11.56 10.59
C LEU A 132 3.13 12.87 9.98
N PHE A 133 4.04 13.82 9.75
CA PHE A 133 3.74 15.05 9.05
C PHE A 133 3.44 14.77 7.58
N LEU A 134 2.41 15.43 7.05
CA LEU A 134 1.94 15.34 5.68
C LEU A 134 2.61 16.41 4.84
N TRP A 135 3.41 15.96 3.89
CA TRP A 135 4.13 16.81 2.95
C TRP A 135 3.38 16.81 1.62
N PRO A 136 3.07 17.99 1.05
CA PRO A 136 2.60 18.07 -0.33
C PRO A 136 3.61 17.41 -1.27
N ILE A 137 3.10 16.79 -2.33
CA ILE A 137 3.93 16.15 -3.36
C ILE A 137 3.69 16.80 -4.72
N SER A 138 4.68 16.71 -5.60
CA SER A 138 4.52 17.17 -6.98
C SER A 138 3.57 16.27 -7.76
N ILE A 139 3.04 16.79 -8.87
CA ILE A 139 2.20 15.99 -9.76
C ILE A 139 2.94 14.75 -10.29
N ASP A 140 4.23 14.88 -10.61
CA ASP A 140 5.03 13.75 -11.10
C ASP A 140 5.19 12.65 -10.05
N GLN A 141 5.37 13.04 -8.78
CA GLN A 141 5.40 12.11 -7.66
C GLN A 141 4.04 11.40 -7.49
N ALA A 142 2.94 12.13 -7.59
CA ALA A 142 1.60 11.56 -7.53
C ALA A 142 1.34 10.58 -8.69
N GLN A 143 1.73 10.95 -9.92
CA GLN A 143 1.65 10.08 -11.10
C GLN A 143 2.49 8.81 -10.93
N ALA A 144 3.70 8.92 -10.40
CA ALA A 144 4.55 7.77 -10.11
C ALA A 144 3.91 6.83 -9.08
N ILE A 145 3.26 7.36 -8.04
CA ILE A 145 2.50 6.55 -7.07
C ILE A 145 1.35 5.82 -7.76
N ALA A 146 0.54 6.48 -8.59
CA ALA A 146 -0.56 5.83 -9.29
C ALA A 146 -0.06 4.72 -10.24
N ARG A 147 0.98 5.01 -11.04
CA ARG A 147 1.57 4.06 -11.99
C ARG A 147 2.18 2.83 -11.33
N ALA A 148 2.85 3.02 -10.20
CA ALA A 148 3.40 1.90 -9.43
C ALA A 148 2.30 0.98 -8.88
N ASP A 149 1.08 1.48 -8.68
CA ASP A 149 -0.07 0.64 -8.31
C ASP A 149 -0.81 0.05 -9.54
N GLY A 150 -0.37 0.36 -10.76
CA GLY A 150 -0.87 -0.22 -12.00
C GLY A 150 -1.88 0.63 -12.76
N PHE A 151 -2.13 1.87 -12.33
CA PHE A 151 -3.01 2.85 -13.01
C PHE A 151 -2.22 3.67 -14.05
N ALA A 152 -2.86 4.18 -15.10
CA ALA A 152 -2.26 5.08 -16.07
C ALA A 152 -1.88 6.44 -15.44
N GLY A 153 -2.66 6.87 -14.45
CA GLY A 153 -2.39 8.10 -13.70
C GLY A 153 -3.31 8.33 -12.50
N VAL A 154 -3.14 9.49 -11.87
CA VAL A 154 -3.82 9.81 -10.59
C VAL A 154 -5.34 9.87 -10.73
N LEU A 155 -5.88 10.41 -11.84
CA LEU A 155 -7.33 10.50 -12.04
C LEU A 155 -7.98 9.12 -12.19
N GLU A 156 -7.30 8.15 -12.79
CA GLU A 156 -7.80 6.78 -12.88
C GLU A 156 -7.81 6.12 -11.49
N LEU A 157 -6.76 6.34 -10.70
CA LEU A 157 -6.71 5.91 -9.30
C LEU A 157 -7.87 6.51 -8.47
N VAL A 158 -8.17 7.80 -8.66
CA VAL A 158 -9.31 8.49 -8.01
C VAL A 158 -10.63 7.82 -8.39
N LYS A 159 -10.88 7.66 -9.70
CA LYS A 159 -12.10 7.01 -10.21
C LYS A 159 -12.28 5.63 -9.60
N TRP A 160 -11.20 4.84 -9.60
CA TRP A 160 -11.20 3.51 -9.00
C TRP A 160 -11.59 3.54 -7.51
N PHE A 161 -11.06 4.50 -6.73
CA PHE A 161 -11.46 4.66 -5.33
C PHE A 161 -12.94 5.00 -5.16
N CYS A 162 -13.46 5.94 -5.94
CA CYS A 162 -14.88 6.33 -5.88
C CYS A 162 -15.81 5.16 -6.26
N GLU A 163 -15.41 4.31 -7.20
CA GLU A 163 -16.18 3.12 -7.61
C GLU A 163 -16.13 2.00 -6.56
N HIS A 164 -14.99 1.81 -5.89
CA HIS A 164 -14.79 0.71 -4.95
C HIS A 164 -15.24 1.01 -3.52
N TYR A 165 -15.35 2.28 -3.15
CA TYR A 165 -15.73 2.70 -1.81
C TYR A 165 -16.90 3.68 -1.86
N SER A 166 -18.03 3.30 -1.26
CA SER A 166 -19.23 4.16 -1.17
C SER A 166 -18.97 5.48 -0.43
N ARG A 167 -18.00 5.48 0.49
CA ARG A 167 -17.44 6.66 1.16
C ARG A 167 -15.93 6.50 1.22
N PRO A 168 -15.18 6.98 0.23
CA PRO A 168 -13.76 6.70 0.18
C PRO A 168 -13.04 7.42 1.33
N PRO A 169 -12.18 6.73 2.10
CA PRO A 169 -11.43 7.38 3.18
C PRO A 169 -10.45 8.41 2.60
N ARG A 170 -10.18 9.49 3.35
CA ARG A 170 -9.19 10.47 2.91
C ARG A 170 -7.75 9.97 3.02
N THR A 171 -7.48 9.00 3.88
CA THR A 171 -6.11 8.50 4.14
C THR A 171 -5.99 7.02 3.79
N TYR A 172 -4.96 6.70 3.03
CA TYR A 172 -4.58 5.37 2.61
C TYR A 172 -3.17 5.04 3.07
N LEU A 173 -2.90 3.75 3.26
CA LEU A 173 -1.57 3.20 3.48
C LEU A 173 -1.03 2.69 2.14
N VAL A 174 0.12 3.21 1.72
CA VAL A 174 0.91 2.68 0.61
C VAL A 174 1.92 1.69 1.17
N ILE A 175 1.94 0.47 0.62
CA ILE A 175 2.86 -0.60 0.99
C ILE A 175 3.69 -0.93 -0.24
N ARG A 176 5.01 -0.78 -0.15
CA ARG A 176 5.96 -1.12 -1.21
C ARG A 176 6.82 -2.31 -0.80
N TRP A 177 7.20 -3.12 -1.77
CA TRP A 177 8.07 -4.26 -1.54
C TRP A 177 9.24 -4.31 -2.51
N GLU A 178 10.26 -5.05 -2.11
CA GLU A 178 11.44 -5.39 -2.89
C GLU A 178 11.63 -6.91 -2.88
N LYS A 179 12.54 -7.41 -3.74
CA LYS A 179 12.98 -8.81 -3.74
C LYS A 179 11.82 -9.79 -3.85
N PHE A 180 10.94 -9.58 -4.84
CA PHE A 180 9.87 -10.51 -5.13
C PHE A 180 10.46 -11.84 -5.61
N VAL A 181 10.14 -12.91 -4.88
CA VAL A 181 10.50 -14.28 -5.23
C VAL A 181 9.21 -14.99 -5.60
N PRO A 182 8.99 -15.30 -6.90
CA PRO A 182 7.79 -16.01 -7.33
C PRO A 182 7.73 -17.39 -6.68
N THR A 183 6.51 -17.90 -6.48
CA THR A 183 6.33 -19.28 -6.04
C THR A 183 6.55 -20.21 -7.22
N ASP A 184 7.29 -21.30 -7.02
CA ASP A 184 7.41 -22.35 -8.04
C ASP A 184 6.05 -23.04 -8.22
N TYR A 185 5.41 -22.83 -9.37
CA TYR A 185 4.11 -23.40 -9.71
C TYR A 185 4.19 -24.85 -10.20
N THR A 186 5.11 -25.65 -9.66
CA THR A 186 5.39 -26.98 -10.20
C THR A 186 4.35 -28.04 -9.81
N THR A 187 3.52 -27.86 -8.78
CA THR A 187 2.73 -29.01 -8.27
C THR A 187 1.33 -28.81 -7.71
N GLU A 188 0.78 -27.62 -7.45
CA GLU A 188 -0.57 -27.52 -6.85
C GLU A 188 -1.48 -26.52 -7.56
N LYS A 189 -2.25 -27.01 -8.54
CA LYS A 189 -3.40 -26.27 -9.09
C LYS A 189 -4.65 -26.59 -8.26
N GLY A 190 -5.28 -25.56 -7.71
CA GLY A 190 -6.71 -25.60 -7.41
C GLY A 190 -7.52 -25.51 -8.72
N PRO A 191 -8.70 -26.15 -8.81
CA PRO A 191 -9.56 -26.00 -9.98
C PRO A 191 -9.92 -24.52 -10.23
N GLY A 192 -9.71 -24.02 -11.45
CA GLY A 192 -10.09 -22.66 -11.88
C GLY A 192 -8.97 -21.59 -11.90
N ALA A 193 -7.70 -21.98 -11.76
CA ALA A 193 -6.56 -21.05 -11.92
C ALA A 193 -6.32 -20.66 -13.40
N PRO A 194 -6.17 -19.36 -13.74
CA PRO A 194 -5.91 -18.89 -15.12
C PRO A 194 -4.57 -19.37 -15.72
N ASP A 195 -4.43 -19.28 -17.05
CA ASP A 195 -3.30 -19.87 -17.78
C ASP A 195 -1.95 -19.16 -17.63
N ILE A 196 -1.85 -17.91 -17.14
CA ILE A 196 -0.53 -17.28 -16.88
C ILE A 196 0.24 -17.93 -15.71
N PHE A 197 -0.42 -18.78 -14.94
CA PHE A 197 0.20 -19.61 -13.91
C PHE A 197 0.75 -20.92 -14.50
N GLN A 198 0.66 -21.11 -15.83
CA GLN A 198 1.31 -22.21 -16.54
C GLN A 198 2.77 -21.83 -16.79
N GLY A 199 3.68 -22.61 -16.21
CA GLY A 199 5.10 -22.31 -16.16
C GLY A 199 5.74 -22.04 -17.52
N GLY A 200 6.17 -20.80 -17.72
CA GLY A 200 7.42 -20.54 -18.43
C GLY A 200 8.55 -20.87 -17.48
N GLY A 201 9.04 -22.11 -17.53
CA GLY A 201 10.23 -22.50 -16.78
C GLY A 201 11.40 -21.61 -17.18
N VAL A 202 11.75 -20.65 -16.33
CA VAL A 202 13.08 -20.04 -16.37
C VAL A 202 14.00 -21.08 -15.74
N ARG A 203 14.58 -21.95 -16.59
CA ARG A 203 15.74 -22.74 -16.18
C ARG A 203 16.88 -21.77 -15.82
N PRO A 204 17.70 -22.10 -14.81
CA PRO A 204 18.80 -21.25 -14.34
C PRO A 204 19.80 -20.92 -15.45
#